data_AF-A0AAU6DGV5-F1
#
_entry.id   AF-A0AAU6DGV5-F1
#
_cell.length_a   1.000
_cell.length_b   1.000
_cell.length_c   1.000
_cell.angle_alpha   90.00
_cell.angle_beta   90.00
_cell.angle_gamma   90.00
#
_symmetry.space_group_name_H-M   'P 1'
#
loop_
_entity.id
_entity.type
_entity.pdbx_description
1 polymer ?
#
loop_
_entity_poly.entity_id
_entity_poly.type
_entity_poly.pdbx_seq_one_letter_code
_entity_poly.pdbx_strand_id
1 'polypeptide(L)' 'MDKAIEWQKSSFSNGQEQCVEIAEHAGEILMRESDDPSAVTATSREKFAAFIQGVKAGEFDHFAR' A
#
# COMPACT_ATOMS: atom_id res chain seq x y z
N MET A 1 -18.45 11.95 -12.56
CA MET A 1 -18.11 10.53 -12.72
C MET A 1 -17.07 10.20 -11.68
N ASP A 2 -17.42 9.38 -10.69
CA ASP A 2 -16.44 8.87 -9.73
C ASP A 2 -15.46 7.97 -10.49
N LYS A 3 -14.19 8.37 -10.52
CA LYS A 3 -13.16 7.53 -11.15
C LYS A 3 -13.01 6.28 -10.30
N ALA A 4 -13.20 5.11 -10.91
CA ALA A 4 -12.93 3.84 -10.25
C ALA A 4 -11.49 3.83 -9.71
N ILE A 5 -11.31 3.32 -8.49
CA ILE A 5 -9.99 3.24 -7.86
C ILE A 5 -9.19 2.15 -8.56
N GLU A 6 -8.06 2.53 -9.14
CA GLU A 6 -7.13 1.64 -9.82
C GLU A 6 -6.10 1.12 -8.82
N TRP A 7 -6.32 -0.09 -8.30
CA TRP A 7 -5.44 -0.73 -7.34
C TRP A 7 -4.25 -1.39 -8.04
N GLN A 8 -3.04 -1.10 -7.56
CA GLN A 8 -1.80 -1.72 -7.99
C GLN A 8 -1.36 -2.77 -6.97
N LYS A 9 -1.31 -4.03 -7.43
CA LYS A 9 -0.69 -5.15 -6.70
C LYS A 9 0.78 -5.29 -7.11
N SER A 10 1.63 -5.74 -6.20
CA SER A 10 3.02 -6.06 -6.51
C SER A 10 3.13 -7.23 -7.49
N SER A 11 4.09 -7.19 -8.42
CA SER A 11 4.40 -8.33 -9.28
C SER A 11 4.97 -9.53 -8.51
N PHE A 12 5.45 -9.32 -7.28
CA PHE A 12 5.96 -10.37 -6.40
C PHE A 12 4.83 -11.17 -5.73
N SER A 13 3.58 -10.74 -5.89
CA SER A 13 2.41 -11.36 -5.26
C SER A 13 1.98 -12.69 -5.91
N ASN A 14 2.67 -13.22 -6.93
CA ASN A 14 2.57 -14.57 -7.55
C ASN A 14 1.27 -15.40 -7.38
N GLY A 15 0.09 -14.78 -7.37
CA GLY A 15 -1.18 -15.46 -7.09
C GLY A 15 -1.38 -15.89 -5.63
N GLN A 16 -0.59 -15.37 -4.68
CA GLN A 16 -0.77 -15.57 -3.25
C GLN A 16 -1.76 -14.55 -2.67
N GLU A 17 -2.34 -14.93 -1.54
CA GLU A 17 -3.16 -14.05 -0.67
C GLU A 17 -2.22 -13.22 0.23
N GLN A 18 -2.74 -12.30 1.06
CA GLN A 18 -1.93 -11.53 2.02
C GLN A 18 -1.00 -10.48 1.38
N CYS A 19 -1.41 -9.93 0.24
CA CYS A 19 -0.67 -8.93 -0.51
C CYS A 19 -1.23 -7.51 -0.34
N VAL A 20 -0.37 -6.58 0.06
CA VAL A 20 -0.70 -5.15 0.09
C VAL A 20 -0.92 -4.61 -1.32
N GLU A 21 -2.04 -3.93 -1.53
CA GLU A 21 -2.38 -3.20 -2.74
C GLU A 21 -2.39 -1.70 -2.48
N ILE A 22 -1.93 -0.90 -3.46
CA ILE A 22 -1.77 0.54 -3.35
C ILE A 22 -2.55 1.25 -4.47
N ALA A 23 -3.20 2.37 -4.17
CA ALA A 23 -3.84 3.22 -5.19
C ALA A 23 -3.61 4.70 -4.89
N GLU A 24 -3.55 5.53 -5.94
CA GLU A 24 -3.67 6.97 -5.81
C GLU A 24 -5.10 7.39 -6.11
N HIS A 25 -5.74 8.09 -5.18
CA HIS A 25 -7.10 8.59 -5.35
C HIS A 25 -7.28 9.92 -4.64
N ALA A 26 -7.85 10.90 -5.34
CA ALA A 26 -8.15 12.24 -4.81
C ALA A 26 -6.95 12.94 -4.10
N GLY A 27 -5.71 12.65 -4.52
CA GLY A 27 -4.49 13.23 -3.94
C GLY A 27 -3.92 12.48 -2.74
N GLU A 28 -4.56 11.39 -2.33
CA GLU A 28 -4.08 10.50 -1.26
C GLU A 28 -3.56 9.18 -1.81
N ILE A 29 -2.74 8.51 -1.00
CA ILE A 29 -2.32 7.13 -1.20
C ILE A 29 -3.20 6.24 -0.33
N LEU A 30 -3.94 5.36 -0.97
CA LEU A 30 -4.74 4.33 -0.32
C LEU A 30 -3.96 3.02 -0.28
N MET A 31 -4.10 2.29 0.81
CA MET A 31 -3.49 0.97 1.02
C MET A 31 -4.55 0.02 1.56
N ARG A 32 -4.54 -1.23 1.10
CA ARG A 32 -5.43 -2.28 1.61
C ARG A 32 -4.78 -3.66 1.55
N GLU A 33 -5.36 -4.61 2.27
CA GLU A 33 -5.07 -6.03 2.14
C GLU A 33 -5.89 -6.62 0.98
N SER A 34 -5.31 -7.57 0.25
CA SER A 34 -6.00 -8.36 -0.76
C SER A 34 -7.06 -9.33 -0.22
N ASP A 35 -6.88 -9.90 0.98
CA ASP A 35 -7.81 -10.81 1.66
C ASP A 35 -8.92 -10.09 2.43
N ASP A 36 -8.68 -8.83 2.81
CA ASP A 36 -9.69 -7.90 3.34
C ASP A 36 -9.71 -6.58 2.54
N PRO A 37 -10.34 -6.55 1.34
CA PRO A 37 -10.42 -5.36 0.50
C PRO A 37 -11.20 -4.20 1.10
N SER A 38 -11.91 -4.43 2.23
CA SER A 38 -12.71 -3.42 2.93
C SER A 38 -11.88 -2.61 3.93
N ALA A 39 -10.78 -3.18 4.42
CA ALA A 39 -9.83 -2.52 5.30
C ALA A 39 -8.90 -1.58 4.51
N VAL A 40 -9.36 -0.36 4.26
CA VAL A 40 -8.60 0.68 3.57
C VAL A 40 -8.04 1.69 4.57
N THR A 41 -6.74 1.97 4.45
CA THR A 41 -6.10 3.11 5.14
C THR A 41 -5.58 4.13 4.12
N ALA A 42 -5.52 5.39 4.52
CA ALA A 42 -5.10 6.50 3.67
C ALA A 42 -3.90 7.23 4.27
N THR A 43 -3.03 7.73 3.42
CA THR A 43 -1.91 8.58 3.80
C THR A 43 -1.61 9.60 2.71
N SER A 44 -0.81 10.61 3.02
CA SER A 44 -0.37 11.58 2.01
C SER A 44 0.77 10.99 1.16
N ARG A 45 0.94 11.53 -0.04
CA ARG A 45 2.05 11.15 -0.93
C ARG A 45 3.41 11.36 -0.27
N GLU A 46 3.59 12.44 0.49
CA GLU A 46 4.85 12.78 1.17
C GLU A 46 5.15 11.76 2.27
N LYS A 47 4.15 11.41 3.09
CA LYS A 47 4.30 10.41 4.14
C LYS A 47 4.57 9.02 3.57
N PHE A 48 3.91 8.65 2.46
CA PHE A 48 4.17 7.39 1.79
C PHE A 48 5.60 7.32 1.23
N ALA A 49 6.08 8.41 0.61
CA ALA A 49 7.46 8.48 0.13
C ALA A 49 8.48 8.32 1.28
N ALA A 50 8.25 9.00 2.41
CA ALA A 50 9.08 8.87 3.62
C ALA A 50 9.04 7.43 4.17
N PHE A 51 7.86 6.80 4.22
CA PHE A 51 7.71 5.41 4.64
C PHE A 51 8.53 4.45 3.76
N ILE A 52 8.47 4.59 2.43
CA ILE A 52 9.26 3.75 1.51
C ILE A 52 10.77 3.95 1.73
N GLN A 53 11.21 5.17 2.03
CA GLN A 53 12.61 5.43 2.37
C GLN A 53 13.02 4.73 3.68
N GLY A 54 12.20 4.81 4.72
CA GLY A 54 12.46 4.13 6.01
C GLY A 54 12.48 2.60 5.87
N VAL A 55 11.55 2.02 5.10
CA VAL A 55 11.56 0.58 4.78
C VAL A 55 12.86 0.17 4.10
N LYS A 56 13.30 0.93 3.09
CA LYS A 56 14.57 0.66 2.40
C LYS A 56 15.81 0.81 3.29
N ALA A 57 15.72 1.64 4.33
CA ALA A 57 16.77 1.84 5.33
C ALA A 57 16.76 0.77 6.45
N GLY A 58 15.78 -0.14 6.45
CA GLY A 58 15.62 -1.16 7.49
C GLY A 58 15.06 -0.63 8.81
N GLU A 59 14.48 0.58 8.81
CA GLU A 59 13.93 1.22 10.02
C GLU A 59 12.85 0.36 10.69
N PHE A 60 12.12 -0.42 9.89
CA PHE A 60 10.97 -1.21 10.30
C PHE A 60 11.24 -2.72 10.43
N ASP A 61 12.48 -3.20 10.23
CA ASP A 61 12.79 -4.64 10.19
C ASP A 61 12.47 -5.36 11.52
N HIS A 62 12.44 -4.60 12.62
CA HIS A 62 12.08 -5.12 13.95
C HIS A 62 10.60 -5.56 14.05
N PHE A 63 9.73 -5.14 13.12
CA PHE A 63 8.35 -5.62 13.01
C PHE A 63 8.20 -6.94 12.25
N ALA A 64 9.24 -7.36 11.50
CA ALA A 64 9.22 -8.57 10.68
C ALA A 64 9.95 -9.77 11.33
N ARG A 65 10.22 -9.68 12.64
CA ARG A 65 10.92 -10.71 13.42
C ARG A 65 10.01 -11.81 13.94
#